data_AF-X1W0V1-F1
#
_entry.id   AF-X1W0V1-F1
#
_cell.length_a   1.000
_cell.length_b   1.000
_cell.length_c   1.000
_cell.angle_alpha   90.00
_cell.angle_beta   90.00
_cell.angle_gamma   90.00
#
_symmetry.space_group_name_H-M   'P 1'
#
loop_
_entity.id
_entity.type
_entity.pdbx_description
1 polymer ?
#
loop_
_entity_poly.entity_id
_entity_poly.type
_entity_poly.pdbx_seq_one_letter_code
_entity_poly.pdbx_strand_id
1 'polypeptide(L)'
;TTPFKPLSGNNLFFHSPQIEELVQKHSHFVSLDVLDLLSCSSNDVSPILVNPVHRINTQAFPFYFSEEGTLNTFFSRFSGSVPLLQRFTTYSGGEELKNTYILDESIYSNRKFWTNRTLVDSVIKSNCQLKKYRSEHEYYALNGQYYANAVQSCYDYLKTNSNIIIIESFNDSAHPAWCIRDSDIVVLVGPGTMFVYEPQSYFRAIDNYRSINRNKPTTTNEI
;
A
#
# COMPACT_ATOMS: atom_id res chain seq x y z
N THR A 1 -3.19 15.26 16.12
CA THR A 1 -3.79 14.10 15.43
C THR A 1 -2.82 13.58 14.42
N THR A 2 -2.65 12.26 14.32
CA THR A 2 -1.76 11.64 13.34
C THR A 2 -2.60 10.75 12.40
N PRO A 3 -2.52 10.93 11.08
CA PRO A 3 -3.12 9.98 10.15
C PRO A 3 -2.34 8.66 10.17
N PHE A 4 -3.00 7.57 9.78
CA PHE A 4 -2.38 6.28 9.56
C PHE A 4 -3.08 5.60 8.38
N LYS A 5 -2.32 5.34 7.31
CA LYS A 5 -2.84 4.67 6.12
C LYS A 5 -2.03 3.38 5.92
N PRO A 6 -2.48 2.23 6.47
CA PRO A 6 -1.66 1.02 6.54
C PRO A 6 -1.12 0.55 5.19
N LEU A 7 -1.94 0.70 4.14
CA LEU A 7 -1.64 0.34 2.78
C LEU A 7 -2.03 1.46 1.82
N SER A 8 -1.17 1.72 0.86
CA SER A 8 -1.43 2.65 -0.24
C SER A 8 -0.71 2.19 -1.51
N GLY A 9 -1.01 2.83 -2.64
CA GLY A 9 -0.22 2.59 -3.83
C GLY A 9 -0.34 3.69 -4.87
N ASN A 10 0.79 3.95 -5.55
CA ASN A 10 0.88 4.88 -6.66
C ASN A 10 1.09 4.11 -7.96
N ASN A 11 0.69 4.68 -9.10
CA ASN A 11 1.02 4.15 -10.41
C ASN A 11 2.19 4.94 -11.01
N LEU A 12 3.29 4.25 -11.28
CA LEU A 12 4.53 4.83 -11.83
C LEU A 12 4.34 5.45 -13.22
N PHE A 13 3.43 4.90 -14.02
CA PHE A 13 3.13 5.45 -15.33
C PHE A 13 2.37 6.77 -15.24
N PHE A 14 1.32 6.84 -14.41
CA PHE A 14 0.51 8.06 -14.29
C PHE A 14 1.16 9.16 -13.45
N HIS A 15 1.98 8.79 -12.46
CA HIS A 15 2.52 9.72 -11.46
C HIS A 15 4.06 9.79 -11.47
N SER A 16 4.73 9.47 -12.59
CA SER A 16 6.21 9.41 -12.64
C SER A 16 6.89 10.67 -12.11
N PRO A 17 6.53 11.90 -12.57
CA PRO A 17 7.23 13.11 -12.12
C PRO A 17 7.12 13.33 -10.61
N GLN A 18 5.92 13.13 -10.04
CA GLN A 18 5.69 13.29 -8.61
C GLN A 18 6.45 12.23 -7.81
N ILE A 19 6.42 10.97 -8.26
CA ILE A 19 7.14 9.89 -7.58
C ILE A 19 8.65 10.15 -7.59
N GLU A 20 9.20 10.65 -8.69
CA GLU A 20 10.63 11.00 -8.81
C GLU A 20 11.04 12.09 -7.82
N GLU A 21 10.25 13.16 -7.70
CA GLU A 21 10.47 14.22 -6.71
C GLU A 21 10.45 13.68 -5.27
N LEU A 22 9.48 12.81 -4.96
CA LEU A 22 9.36 12.22 -3.63
C LEU A 22 10.52 11.30 -3.28
N VAL A 23 11.00 10.51 -4.24
CA VAL A 23 12.18 9.68 -4.04
C VAL A 23 13.43 10.54 -3.83
N GLN A 24 13.59 11.65 -4.57
CA GLN A 24 14.70 12.57 -4.34
C GLN A 24 14.66 13.20 -2.94
N LYS A 25 13.47 13.56 -2.47
CA LYS A 25 13.27 14.20 -1.16
C LYS A 25 13.40 13.24 0.02
N HIS A 26 12.92 12.00 -0.13
CA HIS A 26 12.75 11.05 0.98
C HIS A 26 13.62 9.79 0.86
N SER A 27 14.38 9.63 -0.24
CA SER A 27 15.18 8.44 -0.57
C SER A 27 14.38 7.13 -0.70
N HIS A 28 13.05 7.18 -0.61
CA HIS A 28 12.15 6.03 -0.61
C HIS A 28 10.84 6.38 -1.30
N PHE A 29 10.08 5.36 -1.72
CA PHE A 29 8.74 5.57 -2.25
C PHE A 29 7.75 5.95 -1.14
N VAL A 30 7.13 7.12 -1.29
CA VAL A 30 6.12 7.69 -0.39
C VAL A 30 4.79 7.82 -1.15
N SER A 31 3.69 7.54 -0.46
CA SER A 31 2.34 7.69 -1.01
C SER A 31 1.97 9.16 -1.17
N LEU A 32 1.32 9.51 -2.29
CA LEU A 32 0.78 10.85 -2.48
C LEU A 32 -0.31 11.16 -1.45
N ASP A 33 -1.26 10.23 -1.25
CA ASP A 33 -2.34 10.34 -0.25
C ASP A 33 -1.82 10.66 1.16
N VAL A 34 -0.66 10.13 1.52
CA VAL A 34 -0.09 10.29 2.88
C VAL A 34 0.46 11.70 3.08
N LEU A 35 0.97 12.33 2.03
CA LEU A 35 1.44 13.71 2.10
C LEU A 35 0.25 14.66 2.30
N ASP A 36 -0.86 14.40 1.61
CA ASP A 36 -2.09 15.17 1.80
C ASP A 36 -2.62 15.00 3.22
N LEU A 37 -2.66 13.77 3.74
CA LEU A 37 -3.05 13.50 5.12
C LEU A 37 -2.13 14.18 6.14
N LEU A 38 -0.81 14.15 5.91
CA LEU A 38 0.17 14.78 6.78
C LEU A 38 0.10 16.32 6.72
N SER A 39 -0.30 16.91 5.60
CA SER A 39 -0.51 18.37 5.50
C SER A 39 -1.58 18.88 6.46
N CYS A 40 -2.52 18.01 6.85
CA CYS A 40 -3.58 18.28 7.81
C CYS A 40 -3.24 17.78 9.23
N SER A 41 -2.07 17.16 9.43
CA SER A 41 -1.60 16.66 10.72
C SER A 41 -0.97 17.77 11.55
N SER A 42 -1.19 17.72 12.86
CA SER A 42 -0.50 18.60 13.81
C SER A 42 0.87 18.09 14.23
N ASN A 43 1.19 16.84 13.88
CA ASN A 43 2.37 16.12 14.35
C ASN A 43 3.37 15.97 13.20
N ASP A 44 4.64 16.29 13.49
CA ASP A 44 5.75 16.03 12.58
C ASP A 44 6.14 14.55 12.69
N VAL A 45 5.70 13.76 11.71
CA VAL A 45 5.89 12.30 11.69
C VAL A 45 6.34 11.88 10.29
N SER A 46 7.28 10.94 10.25
CA SER A 46 7.80 10.39 9.00
C SER A 46 6.68 9.77 8.14
N PRO A 47 6.57 10.12 6.84
CA PRO A 47 5.56 9.56 5.94
C PRO A 47 5.61 8.04 5.82
N ILE A 48 6.81 7.45 5.88
CA ILE A 48 7.00 6.00 5.76
C ILE A 48 6.55 5.24 7.03
N LEU A 49 6.40 5.94 8.16
CA LEU A 49 5.85 5.40 9.39
C LEU A 49 4.32 5.50 9.41
N VAL A 50 3.76 6.61 8.91
CA VAL A 50 2.30 6.76 8.71
C VAL A 50 1.76 5.79 7.65
N ASN A 51 2.60 5.40 6.70
CA ASN A 51 2.25 4.44 5.67
C ASN A 51 3.32 3.35 5.55
N PRO A 52 3.19 2.29 6.36
CA PRO A 52 4.20 1.24 6.46
C PRO A 52 4.22 0.34 5.22
N VAL A 53 3.10 0.18 4.51
CA VAL A 53 3.04 -0.60 3.27
C VAL A 53 2.68 0.30 2.10
N HIS A 54 3.58 0.42 1.13
CA HIS A 54 3.36 1.24 -0.06
C HIS A 54 3.70 0.47 -1.33
N ARG A 55 2.76 0.42 -2.28
CA ARG A 55 2.92 -0.29 -3.56
C ARG A 55 3.14 0.68 -4.70
N ILE A 56 4.13 0.40 -5.53
CA ILE A 56 4.29 1.00 -6.85
C ILE A 56 3.75 0.02 -7.87
N ASN A 57 2.68 0.43 -8.53
CA ASN A 57 2.12 -0.26 -9.68
C ASN A 57 2.71 0.31 -10.98
N THR A 58 2.68 -0.49 -12.03
CA THR A 58 2.99 -0.06 -13.39
C THR A 58 1.95 -0.62 -14.36
N GLN A 59 2.13 -0.40 -15.65
CA GLN A 59 1.28 -0.94 -16.70
C GLN A 59 2.11 -1.38 -17.90
N ALA A 60 1.51 -2.24 -18.71
CA ALA A 60 2.08 -2.63 -19.98
C ALA A 60 1.90 -1.52 -21.02
N PHE A 61 2.79 -1.46 -22.01
CA PHE A 61 2.69 -0.53 -23.14
C PHE A 61 1.93 -1.17 -24.30
N PRO A 62 0.79 -0.59 -24.74
CA PRO A 62 0.03 -1.10 -25.88
C PRO A 62 0.89 -1.23 -27.14
N PHE A 63 1.88 -0.35 -27.31
CA PHE A 63 2.76 -0.31 -28.49
C PHE A 63 3.43 -1.65 -28.78
N TYR A 64 4.03 -2.31 -27.77
CA TYR A 64 4.70 -3.59 -27.97
C TYR A 64 3.73 -4.72 -28.36
N PHE A 65 2.47 -4.65 -27.94
CA PHE A 65 1.45 -5.62 -28.34
C PHE A 65 0.89 -5.32 -29.73
N SER A 66 0.91 -4.05 -30.14
CA SER A 66 0.57 -3.65 -31.51
C SER A 66 1.57 -4.19 -32.52
N GLU A 67 2.87 -4.05 -32.26
CA GLU A 67 3.92 -4.55 -33.15
C GLU A 67 3.89 -6.08 -33.31
N GLU A 68 3.49 -6.79 -32.25
CA GLU A 68 3.37 -8.25 -32.25
C GLU A 68 2.02 -8.76 -32.79
N GLY A 69 1.09 -7.87 -33.17
CA GLY A 69 -0.26 -8.25 -33.59
C GLY A 69 -1.13 -8.84 -32.47
N THR A 70 -0.82 -8.55 -31.20
CA THR A 70 -1.46 -9.10 -30.00
C THR A 70 -2.23 -8.06 -29.18
N LEU A 71 -2.75 -6.99 -29.80
CA LEU A 71 -3.53 -5.94 -29.10
C LEU A 71 -4.73 -6.48 -28.32
N ASN A 72 -5.42 -7.50 -28.82
CA ASN A 72 -6.52 -8.14 -28.08
C ASN A 72 -6.04 -8.76 -26.75
N THR A 73 -4.82 -9.31 -26.73
CA THR A 73 -4.18 -9.82 -25.52
C THR A 73 -3.87 -8.68 -24.54
N PHE A 74 -3.42 -7.53 -25.04
CA PHE A 74 -3.24 -6.34 -24.21
C PHE A 74 -4.55 -5.93 -23.52
N PHE A 75 -5.62 -5.72 -24.29
CA PHE A 75 -6.90 -5.27 -23.73
C PHE A 75 -7.52 -6.28 -22.74
N SER A 76 -7.36 -7.57 -23.00
CA SER A 76 -7.93 -8.63 -22.16
C SER A 76 -7.12 -8.96 -20.91
N ARG A 77 -5.80 -8.72 -20.90
CA ARG A 77 -4.91 -9.19 -19.81
C ARG A 77 -3.99 -8.14 -19.20
N PHE A 78 -3.66 -7.08 -19.93
CA PHE A 78 -2.58 -6.15 -19.55
C PHE A 78 -2.99 -4.67 -19.57
N SER A 79 -4.29 -4.39 -19.76
CA SER A 79 -4.86 -3.05 -19.72
C SER A 79 -4.93 -2.48 -18.29
N GLY A 80 -4.81 -3.33 -17.27
CA GLY A 80 -4.80 -2.95 -15.86
C GLY A 80 -3.41 -2.61 -15.33
N SER A 81 -3.40 -1.95 -14.17
CA SER A 81 -2.18 -1.73 -13.39
C SER A 81 -1.73 -3.03 -12.71
N VAL A 82 -0.44 -3.34 -12.78
CA VAL A 82 0.18 -4.50 -12.14
C VAL A 82 1.19 -4.07 -11.07
N PRO A 83 1.34 -4.80 -9.96
CA PRO A 83 2.37 -4.51 -8.96
C PRO A 83 3.78 -4.63 -9.55
N LEU A 84 4.64 -3.65 -9.31
CA LEU A 84 6.06 -3.70 -9.66
C LEU A 84 6.91 -3.86 -8.40
N LEU A 85 6.71 -2.98 -7.42
CA LEU A 85 7.51 -2.90 -6.21
C LEU A 85 6.60 -2.62 -5.01
N GLN A 86 6.89 -3.20 -3.85
CA GLN A 86 6.17 -2.87 -2.61
C GLN A 86 7.16 -2.71 -1.46
N ARG A 87 7.04 -1.59 -0.74
CA ARG A 87 7.79 -1.27 0.48
C ARG A 87 7.03 -1.79 1.68
N PHE A 88 7.77 -2.31 2.65
CA PHE A 88 7.36 -2.58 4.02
C PHE A 88 8.30 -1.84 4.96
N THR A 89 7.76 -1.00 5.82
CA THR A 89 8.51 -0.29 6.86
C THR A 89 8.16 -0.86 8.21
N THR A 90 9.18 -1.18 8.99
CA THR A 90 9.04 -1.66 10.37
C THR A 90 9.77 -0.72 11.30
N TYR A 91 9.22 -0.53 12.49
CA TYR A 91 9.85 0.21 13.58
C TYR A 91 10.33 -0.76 14.67
N SER A 92 11.56 -0.62 15.14
CA SER A 92 12.11 -1.48 16.20
C SER A 92 12.59 -0.66 17.40
N GLY A 93 11.67 -0.20 18.25
CA GLY A 93 11.87 0.17 19.67
C GLY A 93 12.97 1.17 20.06
N GLY A 94 13.76 1.68 19.11
CA GLY A 94 14.99 2.44 19.31
C GLY A 94 15.31 3.35 18.12
N GLU A 95 14.27 3.96 17.54
CA GLU A 95 14.30 4.98 16.47
C GLU A 95 14.64 4.53 15.04
N GLU A 96 15.18 3.32 14.83
CA GLU A 96 15.52 2.90 13.48
C GLU A 96 14.30 2.39 12.69
N LEU A 97 13.97 3.09 11.59
CA LEU A 97 13.03 2.63 10.58
C LEU A 97 13.76 1.74 9.59
N LYS A 98 13.27 0.52 9.41
CA LYS A 98 13.82 -0.43 8.45
C LYS A 98 12.89 -0.64 7.28
N ASN A 99 13.43 -0.54 6.07
CA ASN A 99 12.72 -0.75 4.82
C ASN A 99 13.08 -2.09 4.18
N THR A 100 12.07 -2.91 3.92
CA THR A 100 12.15 -4.11 3.10
C THR A 100 11.32 -3.89 1.84
N TYR A 101 11.90 -4.19 0.69
CA TYR A 101 11.23 -4.11 -0.60
C TYR A 101 11.03 -5.50 -1.18
N ILE A 102 9.87 -5.71 -1.82
CA ILE A 102 9.63 -6.85 -2.70
C ILE A 102 9.45 -6.34 -4.14
N LEU A 103 10.12 -6.98 -5.09
CA LEU A 103 10.14 -6.58 -6.51
C LEU A 103 9.67 -7.75 -7.38
N ASP A 104 8.72 -7.49 -8.28
CA ASP A 104 8.37 -8.42 -9.34
C ASP A 104 9.48 -8.43 -10.39
N GLU A 105 10.29 -9.48 -10.40
CA GLU A 105 11.40 -9.61 -11.34
C GLU A 105 10.90 -9.90 -12.77
N SER A 106 9.73 -10.52 -12.92
CA SER A 106 9.13 -10.79 -14.22
C SER A 106 8.68 -9.51 -14.91
N ILE A 107 8.10 -8.56 -14.16
CA ILE A 107 7.70 -7.25 -14.66
C ILE A 107 8.93 -6.34 -14.82
N TYR A 108 9.79 -6.28 -13.80
CA TYR A 108 10.97 -5.41 -13.81
C TYR A 108 11.92 -5.73 -14.96
N SER A 109 12.11 -7.00 -15.32
CA SER A 109 12.98 -7.39 -16.43
C SER A 109 12.34 -7.24 -17.81
N ASN A 110 11.02 -7.18 -17.90
CA ASN A 110 10.27 -7.19 -19.16
C ASN A 110 10.08 -5.78 -19.74
N ARG A 111 10.56 -5.58 -20.98
CA ARG A 111 10.47 -4.29 -21.68
C ARG A 111 9.05 -3.89 -22.09
N LYS A 112 8.09 -4.82 -22.06
CA LYS A 112 6.68 -4.54 -22.34
C LYS A 112 6.02 -3.69 -21.25
N PHE A 113 6.64 -3.54 -20.08
CA PHE A 113 6.12 -2.75 -18.97
C PHE A 113 6.90 -1.45 -18.79
N TRP A 114 6.19 -0.39 -18.42
CA TRP A 114 6.85 0.86 -18.04
C TRP A 114 7.63 0.68 -16.76
N THR A 115 8.94 0.83 -16.84
CA THR A 115 9.80 0.73 -15.68
C THR A 115 10.80 1.88 -15.76
N ASN A 116 10.68 2.87 -14.87
CA ASN A 116 11.78 3.80 -14.64
C ASN A 116 12.84 3.08 -13.80
N ARG A 117 13.67 2.25 -14.47
CA ARG A 117 14.65 1.38 -13.80
C ARG A 117 15.67 2.18 -13.02
N THR A 118 16.11 3.32 -13.53
CA THR A 118 17.03 4.22 -12.83
C THR A 118 16.47 4.66 -11.48
N LEU A 119 15.19 5.03 -11.44
CA LEU A 119 14.49 5.41 -10.21
C LEU A 119 14.29 4.23 -9.26
N VAL A 120 13.88 3.08 -9.77
CA VAL A 120 13.70 1.88 -8.94
C VAL A 120 15.04 1.44 -8.33
N ASP A 121 16.11 1.45 -9.12
CA ASP A 121 17.45 1.08 -8.68
C ASP A 121 18.04 2.06 -7.67
N SER A 122 17.74 3.36 -7.78
CA SER A 122 18.24 4.36 -6.82
C SER A 122 17.67 4.12 -5.43
N VAL A 123 16.39 3.75 -5.33
CA VAL A 123 15.73 3.40 -4.06
C VAL A 123 16.24 2.07 -3.51
N ILE A 124 16.44 1.06 -4.38
CA ILE A 124 16.89 -0.27 -3.95
C ILE A 124 18.34 -0.25 -3.45
N LYS A 125 19.19 0.62 -3.99
CA LYS A 125 20.61 0.71 -3.59
C LYS A 125 20.82 1.36 -2.22
N SER A 126 19.84 2.09 -1.67
CA SER A 126 19.98 2.90 -0.46
C SER A 126 19.87 2.12 0.86
N ASN A 127 20.63 1.02 1.01
CA ASN A 127 20.72 0.24 2.26
C ASN A 127 19.38 -0.41 2.72
N CYS A 128 18.59 -0.92 1.77
CA CYS A 128 17.33 -1.61 2.07
C CYS A 128 17.41 -3.11 1.75
N GLN A 129 16.57 -3.91 2.41
CA GLN A 129 16.49 -5.35 2.14
C GLN A 129 15.61 -5.57 0.91
N LEU A 130 16.17 -6.09 -0.19
CA LEU A 130 15.40 -6.47 -1.37
C LEU A 130 15.10 -7.97 -1.38
N LYS A 131 13.84 -8.32 -1.63
CA LYS A 131 13.42 -9.66 -2.05
C LYS A 131 12.81 -9.57 -3.44
N LYS A 132 13.02 -10.60 -4.25
CA LYS A 132 12.46 -10.68 -5.60
C LYS A 132 11.47 -11.83 -5.65
N TYR A 133 10.44 -11.68 -6.46
CA TYR A 133 9.50 -12.74 -6.77
C TYR A 133 9.23 -12.80 -8.28
N ARG A 134 8.74 -13.94 -8.74
CA ARG A 134 8.38 -14.20 -10.15
C ARG A 134 6.97 -14.76 -10.32
N SER A 135 6.26 -15.00 -9.23
CA SER A 135 4.91 -15.56 -9.26
C SER A 135 3.99 -14.92 -8.22
N GLU A 136 2.69 -15.02 -8.47
CA GLU A 136 1.66 -14.57 -7.53
C GLU A 136 1.72 -15.32 -6.19
N HIS A 137 2.08 -16.62 -6.20
CA HIS A 137 2.25 -17.40 -4.98
C HIS A 137 3.39 -16.86 -4.11
N GLU A 138 4.54 -16.57 -4.72
CA GLU A 138 5.68 -15.94 -4.02
C GLU A 138 5.32 -14.53 -3.51
N TYR A 139 4.57 -13.76 -4.30
CA TYR A 139 4.07 -12.45 -3.89
C TYR A 139 3.24 -12.57 -2.61
N TYR A 140 2.25 -13.46 -2.56
CA TYR A 140 1.42 -13.62 -1.37
C TYR A 140 2.20 -14.16 -0.18
N ALA A 141 3.16 -15.06 -0.39
CA ALA A 141 4.02 -15.57 0.68
C ALA A 141 4.85 -14.44 1.31
N LEU A 142 5.52 -13.62 0.49
CA LEU A 142 6.29 -12.46 0.97
C LEU A 142 5.38 -11.41 1.62
N ASN A 143 4.23 -11.11 1.01
CA ASN A 143 3.28 -10.17 1.57
C ASN A 143 2.76 -10.64 2.93
N GLY A 144 2.40 -11.92 3.07
CA GLY A 144 2.00 -12.52 4.34
C GLY A 144 3.12 -12.49 5.40
N GLN A 145 4.37 -12.66 4.98
CA GLN A 145 5.54 -12.61 5.86
C GLN A 145 5.77 -11.20 6.45
N TYR A 146 5.61 -10.14 5.66
CA TYR A 146 6.04 -8.79 6.06
C TYR A 146 4.89 -7.85 6.48
N TYR A 147 3.69 -8.01 5.91
CA TYR A 147 2.61 -7.02 6.05
C TYR A 147 2.21 -6.77 7.51
N ALA A 148 1.91 -7.83 8.26
CA ALA A 148 1.41 -7.71 9.63
C ALA A 148 2.39 -6.97 10.53
N ASN A 149 3.67 -7.36 10.48
CA ASN A 149 4.71 -6.77 11.29
C ASN A 149 4.98 -5.30 10.92
N ALA A 150 5.00 -4.98 9.63
CA ALA A 150 5.15 -3.60 9.15
C ALA A 150 4.03 -2.71 9.68
N VAL A 151 2.79 -3.14 9.50
CA VAL A 151 1.62 -2.39 9.96
C VAL A 151 1.61 -2.27 11.49
N GLN A 152 1.75 -3.38 12.22
CA GLN A 152 1.63 -3.40 13.67
C GLN A 152 2.72 -2.57 14.34
N SER A 153 4.00 -2.73 13.94
CA SER A 153 5.10 -2.01 14.58
C SER A 153 5.00 -0.49 14.40
N CYS A 154 4.59 -0.02 13.22
CA CYS A 154 4.35 1.40 12.99
C CYS A 154 3.10 1.90 13.74
N TYR A 155 2.03 1.10 13.78
CA TYR A 155 0.83 1.43 14.53
C TYR A 155 1.10 1.55 16.04
N ASP A 156 1.85 0.61 16.63
CA ASP A 156 2.20 0.62 18.05
C ASP A 156 3.03 1.84 18.44
N TYR A 157 3.97 2.23 17.57
CA TYR A 157 4.71 3.48 17.73
C TYR A 157 3.76 4.68 17.75
N LEU A 158 2.86 4.78 16.76
CA LEU A 158 1.93 5.89 16.67
C LEU A 158 0.99 5.94 17.87
N LYS A 159 0.50 4.79 18.33
CA LYS A 159 -0.38 4.64 19.48
C LYS A 159 0.26 5.16 20.77
N THR A 160 1.57 5.02 20.90
CA THR A 160 2.31 5.52 22.07
C THR A 160 2.61 7.02 21.97
N ASN A 161 2.72 7.57 20.76
CA ASN A 161 3.20 8.93 20.50
C ASN A 161 2.12 9.91 19.99
N SER A 162 0.86 9.47 19.90
CA SER A 162 -0.24 10.26 19.34
C SER A 162 -1.47 10.23 20.24
N ASN A 163 -2.08 11.39 20.47
CA ASN A 163 -3.33 11.49 21.23
C ASN A 163 -4.54 10.94 20.45
N ILE A 164 -4.54 11.15 19.14
CA ILE A 164 -5.63 10.75 18.24
C ILE A 164 -4.98 10.20 16.97
N ILE A 165 -5.40 9.01 16.55
CA ILE A 165 -4.98 8.39 15.30
C ILE A 165 -6.21 8.23 14.40
N ILE A 166 -6.12 8.73 13.18
CA ILE A 166 -7.16 8.51 12.16
C ILE A 166 -6.64 7.43 11.22
N ILE A 167 -7.32 6.29 11.20
CA ILE A 167 -6.92 5.14 10.39
C ILE A 167 -7.75 5.11 9.12
N GLU A 168 -7.12 5.37 7.98
CA GLU A 168 -7.78 5.34 6.68
C GLU A 168 -7.54 4.01 5.98
N SER A 169 -8.62 3.41 5.45
CA SER A 169 -8.51 2.19 4.67
C SER A 169 -7.92 2.44 3.27
N PHE A 170 -7.58 1.36 2.59
CA PHE A 170 -7.14 1.39 1.20
C PHE A 170 -8.32 1.12 0.28
N ASN A 171 -8.61 2.05 -0.63
CA ASN A 171 -9.77 2.03 -1.53
C ASN A 171 -11.07 1.81 -0.74
N ASP A 172 -11.89 0.87 -1.19
CA ASP A 172 -13.16 0.48 -0.61
C ASP A 172 -13.03 -0.61 0.46
N SER A 173 -11.83 -0.88 1.00
CA SER A 173 -11.68 -1.90 2.06
C SER A 173 -12.47 -1.52 3.31
N ALA A 174 -13.34 -2.41 3.78
CA ALA A 174 -14.08 -2.26 5.03
C ALA A 174 -13.19 -2.35 6.27
N HIS A 175 -11.99 -2.93 6.15
CA HIS A 175 -11.07 -3.10 7.26
C HIS A 175 -9.69 -2.54 6.88
N PRO A 176 -9.19 -1.49 7.56
CA PRO A 176 -7.96 -0.80 7.14
C PRO A 176 -6.72 -1.70 7.19
N ALA A 177 -6.60 -2.54 8.23
CA ALA A 177 -5.68 -3.67 8.27
C ALA A 177 -6.17 -4.69 9.30
N TRP A 178 -6.13 -5.99 8.96
CA TRP A 178 -6.70 -7.06 9.80
C TRP A 178 -6.08 -7.18 11.20
N CYS A 179 -4.86 -6.68 11.39
CA CYS A 179 -4.17 -6.66 12.69
C CYS A 179 -4.59 -5.49 13.60
N ILE A 180 -5.41 -4.55 13.14
CA ILE A 180 -5.82 -3.36 13.90
C ILE A 180 -7.31 -3.45 14.24
N ARG A 181 -7.66 -3.69 15.51
CA ARG A 181 -9.06 -3.91 15.94
C ARG A 181 -9.48 -3.11 17.17
N ASP A 182 -8.56 -2.34 17.69
CA ASP A 182 -8.65 -1.56 18.93
C ASP A 182 -9.00 -0.10 18.65
N SER A 183 -9.83 0.14 17.63
CA SER A 183 -10.40 1.45 17.36
C SER A 183 -11.46 1.79 18.40
N ASP A 184 -11.58 3.07 18.77
CA ASP A 184 -12.65 3.55 19.66
C ASP A 184 -13.97 3.80 18.90
N ILE A 185 -13.86 4.19 17.62
CA ILE A 185 -14.98 4.52 16.74
C ILE A 185 -14.64 4.05 15.33
N VAL A 186 -15.62 3.51 14.60
CA VAL A 186 -15.50 3.26 13.15
C VAL A 186 -16.42 4.21 12.39
N VAL A 187 -15.88 4.84 11.35
CA VAL A 187 -16.61 5.76 10.49
C VAL A 187 -16.58 5.25 9.06
N LEU A 188 -17.76 5.03 8.47
CA LEU A 188 -17.90 4.79 7.03
C LEU A 188 -18.34 6.08 6.34
N VAL A 189 -17.63 6.43 5.27
CA VAL A 189 -17.91 7.65 4.49
C VAL A 189 -18.40 7.25 3.10
N GLY A 190 -19.56 7.78 2.72
CA GLY A 190 -20.14 7.63 1.39
C GLY A 190 -20.53 8.98 0.81
N PRO A 191 -21.03 9.03 -0.44
CA PRO A 191 -21.45 10.27 -1.08
C PRO A 191 -22.54 10.99 -0.25
N GLY A 192 -22.20 12.12 0.36
CA GLY A 192 -23.11 12.94 1.17
C GLY A 192 -23.57 12.31 2.50
N THR A 193 -22.98 11.19 2.93
CA THR A 193 -23.37 10.49 4.16
C THR A 193 -22.18 9.98 4.95
N MET A 194 -22.37 9.86 6.26
CA MET A 194 -21.41 9.29 7.19
C MET A 194 -22.13 8.40 8.19
N PHE A 195 -21.65 7.18 8.36
CA PHE A 195 -22.18 6.22 9.33
C PHE A 195 -21.14 5.99 10.42
N VAL A 196 -21.60 5.99 11.68
CA VAL A 196 -20.75 5.78 12.84
C VAL A 196 -21.15 4.48 13.51
N TYR A 197 -20.18 3.59 13.70
CA TYR A 197 -20.38 2.27 14.28
C TYR A 197 -19.58 2.08 15.56
N GLU A 198 -20.16 1.27 16.45
CA GLU A 198 -19.43 0.69 17.57
C GLU A 198 -18.45 -0.38 17.02
N PRO A 199 -17.15 -0.30 17.37
CA PRO A 199 -16.10 -1.13 16.78
C PRO A 199 -16.34 -2.65 16.90
N GLN A 200 -16.77 -3.16 18.06
CA GLN A 200 -16.95 -4.60 18.24
C GLN A 200 -18.03 -5.16 17.32
N SER A 201 -19.14 -4.43 17.18
CA SER A 201 -20.25 -4.78 16.30
C SER A 201 -19.82 -4.76 14.84
N TYR A 202 -19.07 -3.74 14.44
CA TYR A 202 -18.54 -3.59 13.09
C TYR A 202 -17.57 -4.72 12.71
N PHE A 203 -16.55 -4.98 13.54
CA PHE A 203 -15.57 -6.04 13.27
C PHE A 203 -16.20 -7.44 13.32
N ARG A 204 -17.22 -7.66 14.16
CA ARG A 204 -17.99 -8.91 14.15
C ARG A 204 -18.77 -9.10 12.84
N ALA A 205 -19.35 -8.03 12.30
CA ALA A 205 -20.04 -8.10 11.00
C ALA A 205 -19.05 -8.48 9.88
N ILE A 206 -17.85 -7.89 9.87
CA ILE A 206 -16.77 -8.26 8.94
C ILE A 206 -16.38 -9.73 9.08
N ASP A 207 -16.19 -10.22 10.31
CA ASP A 207 -15.79 -11.61 10.55
C ASP A 207 -16.86 -12.59 10.08
N ASN A 208 -18.13 -12.30 10.37
CA ASN A 208 -19.26 -13.09 9.89
C ASN A 208 -19.29 -13.12 8.36
N TYR A 209 -19.15 -11.97 7.70
CA TYR A 209 -19.12 -11.90 6.23
C TYR A 209 -17.98 -12.73 5.64
N ARG A 210 -16.77 -12.62 6.20
CA ARG A 210 -15.59 -13.38 5.75
C ARG A 210 -15.75 -14.88 5.94
N SER A 211 -16.35 -15.30 7.06
CA SER A 211 -16.60 -16.72 7.34
C SER A 211 -17.53 -17.36 6.29
N ILE A 212 -18.53 -16.61 5.82
CA ILE A 212 -19.47 -17.04 4.78
C ILE A 212 -18.78 -17.03 3.40
N ASN A 213 -17.98 -16.00 3.12
CA ASN A 213 -17.37 -15.76 1.81
C ASN A 213 -15.94 -16.29 1.66
N ARG A 214 -15.56 -17.31 2.43
CA ARG A 214 -14.25 -18.00 2.33
C ARG A 214 -13.05 -17.05 2.41
N ASN A 215 -13.07 -16.11 3.35
CA ASN A 215 -12.01 -15.14 3.59
C ASN A 215 -11.72 -14.18 2.42
N LYS A 216 -12.70 -13.94 1.54
CA LYS A 216 -12.61 -12.84 0.59
C LYS A 216 -12.42 -11.50 1.34
N PRO A 217 -11.59 -10.58 0.81
CA PRO A 217 -11.56 -9.20 1.30
C PRO A 217 -12.96 -8.61 1.31
N THR A 218 -13.26 -7.80 2.31
CA THR A 218 -14.58 -7.19 2.51
C THR A 218 -14.50 -5.73 2.15
N THR A 219 -15.44 -5.27 1.35
CA THR A 219 -15.56 -3.88 0.91
C THR A 219 -16.61 -3.15 1.73
N THR A 220 -16.54 -1.82 1.76
CA THR A 220 -17.49 -0.96 2.49
C THR A 220 -18.91 -1.06 1.97
N ASN A 221 -19.13 -1.51 0.73
CA ASN A 221 -20.47 -1.74 0.17
C ASN A 221 -21.12 -3.04 0.65
N GLU A 222 -20.36 -3.93 1.28
CA GLU A 222 -20.80 -5.25 1.75
C GLU A 222 -21.13 -5.29 3.25
N ILE A 223 -20.84 -4.20 3.98
CA ILE A 223 -21.08 -4.03 5.42
C ILE A 223 -22.21 -3.02 5.62
#